data_AF-A0A8H3UVC1-F1
#
_entry.id   AF-A0A8H3UVC1-F1
#
_cell.length_a   1.000
_cell.length_b   1.000
_cell.length_c   1.000
_cell.angle_alpha   90.00
_cell.angle_beta   90.00
_cell.angle_gamma   90.00
#
_symmetry.space_group_name_H-M   'P 1'
#
loop_
_entity.id
_entity.type
_entity.pdbx_description
1 polymer ?
#
loop_
_entity_poly.entity_id
_entity_poly.type
_entity_poly.pdbx_seq_one_letter_code
_entity_poly.pdbx_strand_id
1 'polypeptide(L)'
;MKLRSFTPTANSSYMVSFAKTSGILAVVEWAKVLGRFANAVQGIGAHVTPNTTFEAQRCVFYLAIHELEEKVVDGTYQCNQTAPFTEATSDRTLSLVYKPDPHGNATNQDRNFTMSQESFDIISSQFTMDPNFLQGNVEVSNSSSLNGPTTAFTLFQADNVTKAMYNLADYMTKSFRANDSLLLQAQGHGPTSIAESQMMVGKALSPQQVVRVRWAWLALPVIVLFLAAVFLGVVLLTSAAHNVGAWKDSPLTLFFHVAPEEYNIGDGTSALDTTDAMRKAASTMRARIEQRGRTSIEVD
;
A
#
# COMPACT_ATOMS: atom_id res chain seq x y z
N MET A 1 35.91 -13.58 -11.70
CA MET A 1 36.28 -12.82 -10.48
C MET A 1 36.45 -13.81 -9.36
N LYS A 2 37.53 -13.68 -8.60
CA LYS A 2 37.75 -14.52 -7.42
C LYS A 2 37.46 -13.69 -6.18
N LEU A 3 36.55 -14.18 -5.34
CA LEU A 3 36.13 -13.54 -4.11
C LEU A 3 36.53 -14.46 -2.94
N ARG A 4 37.20 -13.88 -1.95
CA ARG A 4 37.59 -14.57 -0.72
C ARG A 4 37.18 -13.73 0.48
N SER A 5 36.61 -14.39 1.47
CA SER A 5 36.37 -13.81 2.78
C SER A 5 37.05 -14.67 3.84
N PHE A 6 37.60 -14.04 4.87
CA PHE A 6 38.11 -14.76 6.02
C PHE A 6 37.84 -13.96 7.30
N THR A 7 37.75 -14.68 8.42
CA THR A 7 37.72 -14.05 9.73
C THR A 7 39.14 -13.64 10.10
N PRO A 8 39.33 -12.41 10.58
CA PRO A 8 40.63 -12.01 11.09
C PRO A 8 40.93 -12.77 12.37
N THR A 9 41.90 -13.69 12.30
CA THR A 9 42.47 -14.27 13.51
C THR A 9 43.40 -13.26 14.17
N ALA A 10 43.47 -13.28 15.50
CA ALA A 10 44.12 -12.27 16.35
C ALA A 10 45.63 -12.01 16.08
N ASN A 11 46.26 -12.71 15.13
CA ASN A 11 47.70 -12.68 14.87
C ASN A 11 48.08 -12.34 13.42
N SER A 12 47.25 -11.58 12.72
CA SER A 12 47.58 -11.13 11.36
C SER A 12 48.28 -9.77 11.37
N SER A 13 49.58 -9.76 11.03
CA SER A 13 50.42 -8.54 10.91
C SER A 13 49.89 -7.52 9.89
N TYR A 14 48.99 -7.93 8.99
CA TYR A 14 48.33 -7.06 8.03
C TYR A 14 47.13 -6.28 8.60
N MET A 15 46.80 -6.46 9.88
CA MET A 15 45.68 -5.77 10.54
C MET A 15 46.08 -4.66 11.49
N VAL A 16 47.35 -4.28 11.52
CA VAL A 16 47.87 -3.19 12.36
C VAL A 16 47.09 -1.88 12.16
N SER A 17 46.69 -1.57 10.92
CA SER A 17 45.87 -0.40 10.60
C SER A 17 44.45 -0.43 11.18
N PHE A 18 44.00 -1.59 11.65
CA PHE A 18 42.65 -1.84 12.19
C PHE A 18 42.69 -2.30 13.65
N ALA A 19 43.82 -2.15 14.34
CA ALA A 19 43.98 -2.58 15.74
C ALA A 19 43.00 -1.89 16.72
N LYS A 20 42.40 -0.78 16.31
CA LYS A 20 41.36 -0.04 17.06
C LYS A 20 39.93 -0.51 16.75
N THR A 21 39.76 -1.58 16.00
CA THR A 21 38.44 -2.12 15.65
C THR A 21 38.29 -3.48 16.29
N SER A 22 37.45 -3.56 17.32
CA SER A 22 37.26 -4.78 18.12
C SER A 22 36.23 -5.76 17.55
N GLY A 23 35.45 -5.33 16.56
CA GLY A 23 34.31 -6.07 16.01
C GLY A 23 34.41 -6.31 14.51
N ILE A 24 35.54 -6.82 14.00
CA ILE A 24 35.72 -7.08 12.57
C ILE A 24 35.03 -8.39 12.18
N LEU A 25 33.99 -8.30 11.35
CA LEU A 25 33.17 -9.43 10.91
C LEU A 25 33.86 -10.27 9.84
N ALA A 26 34.40 -9.60 8.82
CA ALA A 26 35.07 -10.27 7.70
C ALA A 26 35.98 -9.32 6.93
N VAL A 27 37.04 -9.88 6.36
CA VAL A 27 37.86 -9.20 5.35
C VAL A 27 37.53 -9.84 4.02
N VAL A 28 37.08 -9.02 3.07
CA VAL A 28 36.71 -9.47 1.71
C VAL A 28 37.75 -8.97 0.73
N GLU A 29 38.38 -9.91 0.05
CA GLU A 29 39.35 -9.65 -1.00
C GLU A 29 38.77 -10.09 -2.33
N TRP A 30 38.93 -9.24 -3.35
CA TRP A 30 38.56 -9.62 -4.69
C TRP A 30 39.60 -9.24 -5.72
N ALA A 31 39.61 -10.04 -6.78
CA ALA A 31 40.29 -9.72 -8.02
C ALA A 31 39.28 -9.85 -9.18
N LYS A 32 39.08 -8.75 -9.89
CA LYS A 32 38.21 -8.62 -11.06
C LYS A 32 39.05 -8.21 -12.26
N VAL A 33 38.78 -8.79 -13.41
CA VAL A 33 39.43 -8.38 -14.66
C VAL A 33 38.73 -7.13 -15.19
N LEU A 34 39.49 -6.08 -15.47
CA LEU A 34 39.01 -4.83 -16.07
C LEU A 34 39.11 -4.92 -17.59
N GLY A 35 38.05 -4.53 -18.31
CA GLY A 35 38.01 -4.47 -19.77
C GLY A 35 37.57 -5.76 -20.47
N ARG A 36 36.95 -5.62 -21.66
CA ARG A 36 36.49 -6.61 -22.68
C ARG A 36 35.78 -7.91 -22.24
N PHE A 37 35.63 -8.23 -20.96
CA PHE A 37 34.82 -9.35 -20.49
C PHE A 37 33.31 -9.06 -20.53
N ALA A 38 32.88 -7.81 -20.67
CA ALA A 38 31.51 -7.48 -21.05
C ALA A 38 31.11 -8.13 -22.39
N ASN A 39 32.08 -8.34 -23.28
CA ASN A 39 31.89 -9.00 -24.58
C ASN A 39 32.05 -10.53 -24.48
N ALA A 40 32.51 -11.07 -23.35
CA ALA A 40 32.54 -12.52 -23.12
C ALA A 40 31.12 -13.09 -23.06
N VAL A 41 30.15 -12.28 -22.62
CA VAL A 41 28.71 -12.58 -22.64
C VAL A 41 28.17 -12.65 -24.10
N GLN A 42 28.92 -12.13 -25.08
CA GLN A 42 28.55 -12.14 -26.51
C GLN A 42 29.21 -13.27 -27.32
N GLY A 43 29.82 -14.29 -26.69
CA GLY A 43 30.31 -15.47 -27.42
C GLY A 43 31.76 -15.41 -27.91
N ILE A 44 32.49 -14.32 -27.66
CA ILE A 44 33.91 -14.21 -28.01
C ILE A 44 34.72 -14.60 -26.78
N GLY A 45 35.37 -15.76 -26.82
CA GLY A 45 36.20 -16.30 -25.75
C GLY A 45 37.17 -15.25 -25.20
N ALA A 46 36.88 -14.76 -23.99
CA ALA A 46 37.72 -13.76 -23.35
C ALA A 46 38.89 -14.47 -22.66
N HIS A 47 40.02 -14.54 -23.37
CA HIS A 47 41.26 -15.08 -22.83
C HIS A 47 41.98 -14.02 -21.99
N VAL A 48 42.44 -14.43 -20.81
CA VAL A 48 43.35 -13.63 -19.99
C VAL A 48 44.71 -13.62 -20.68
N THR A 49 45.14 -12.46 -21.17
CA THR A 49 46.46 -12.21 -21.76
C THR A 49 47.38 -11.50 -20.76
N PRO A 50 48.70 -11.45 -21.01
CA PRO A 50 49.62 -10.65 -20.18
C PRO A 50 49.28 -9.15 -20.10
N ASN A 51 48.55 -8.62 -21.09
CA ASN A 51 48.14 -7.21 -21.14
C ASN A 51 46.78 -6.94 -20.51
N THR A 52 46.15 -7.95 -19.88
CA THR A 52 44.83 -7.76 -19.27
C THR A 52 44.97 -6.98 -17.98
N THR A 53 44.16 -5.93 -17.82
CA THR A 53 44.12 -5.14 -16.59
C THR A 53 43.28 -5.84 -15.53
N PHE A 54 43.71 -5.77 -14.27
CA PHE A 54 42.98 -6.31 -13.14
C PHE A 54 42.73 -5.21 -12.12
N GLU A 55 41.54 -5.23 -11.52
CA GLU A 55 41.22 -4.53 -10.29
C GLU A 55 41.33 -5.52 -9.15
N ALA A 56 42.15 -5.21 -8.16
CA ALA A 56 42.21 -5.96 -6.92
C ALA A 56 42.04 -4.99 -5.76
N GLN A 57 41.09 -5.28 -4.88
CA GLN A 57 40.76 -4.43 -3.74
C GLN A 57 40.38 -5.30 -2.54
N ARG A 58 40.38 -4.67 -1.36
CA ARG A 58 40.07 -5.29 -0.09
C ARG A 58 39.09 -4.40 0.66
N CYS A 59 38.02 -5.00 1.17
CA CYS A 59 37.03 -4.38 2.03
C CYS A 59 37.04 -5.06 3.40
N VAL A 60 36.74 -4.31 4.43
CA VAL A 60 36.61 -4.82 5.79
C VAL A 60 35.21 -4.52 6.27
N PHE A 61 34.48 -5.57 6.64
CA PHE A 61 33.19 -5.46 7.33
C PHE A 61 33.46 -5.47 8.82
N TYR A 62 33.01 -4.43 9.51
CA TYR A 62 33.15 -4.31 10.95
C TYR A 62 31.90 -3.68 11.56
N LEU A 63 31.72 -3.92 12.85
CA LEU A 63 30.65 -3.30 13.62
C LEU A 63 31.09 -1.93 14.10
N ALA A 64 30.19 -0.97 13.92
CA ALA A 64 30.32 0.38 14.44
C ALA A 64 28.99 0.81 15.05
N ILE A 65 29.07 1.51 16.17
CA ILE A 65 27.92 2.08 16.85
C ILE A 65 27.93 3.57 16.54
N HIS A 66 26.85 4.05 15.98
CA HIS A 66 26.70 5.46 15.62
C HIS A 66 25.65 6.06 16.52
N GLU A 67 26.03 7.09 17.28
CA GLU A 67 25.05 7.92 17.96
C GLU A 67 24.44 8.88 16.93
N LEU A 68 23.11 8.80 16.82
CA LEU A 68 22.33 9.59 15.87
C LEU A 68 21.39 10.51 16.62
N GLU A 69 21.42 11.78 16.27
CA GLU A 69 20.43 12.77 16.64
C GLU A 69 19.43 12.88 15.49
N GLU A 70 18.21 12.43 15.73
CA GLU A 70 17.17 12.37 14.71
C GLU A 70 16.13 13.46 14.96
N LYS A 71 15.83 14.24 13.92
CA LYS A 71 14.90 15.37 14.00
C LYS A 71 14.09 15.47 12.73
N VAL A 72 12.80 15.74 12.86
CA VAL A 72 11.95 16.11 11.73
C VAL A 72 11.71 17.62 11.76
N VAL A 73 12.20 18.32 10.74
CA VAL A 73 12.02 19.78 10.57
C VAL A 73 11.26 20.00 9.26
N ASP A 74 10.09 20.64 9.35
CA ASP A 74 9.22 20.97 8.20
C ASP A 74 8.89 19.74 7.32
N GLY A 75 8.64 18.59 7.96
CA GLY A 75 8.36 17.33 7.26
C GLY A 75 9.57 16.66 6.62
N THR A 76 10.77 17.24 6.75
CA THR A 76 12.02 16.62 6.30
C THR A 76 12.70 15.91 7.45
N TYR A 77 13.00 14.62 7.28
CA TYR A 77 13.81 13.85 8.23
C TYR A 77 15.27 14.27 8.11
N GLN A 78 15.85 14.70 9.24
CA GLN A 78 17.25 15.04 9.41
C GLN A 78 17.85 14.07 10.44
N CYS A 79 18.97 13.48 10.08
CA CYS A 79 19.73 12.58 10.95
C CYS A 79 21.15 13.15 11.03
N ASN A 80 21.54 13.61 12.21
CA ASN A 80 22.89 14.11 12.46
C ASN A 80 23.66 13.03 13.22
N GLN A 81 24.84 12.67 12.73
CA GLN A 81 25.68 11.67 13.36
C GLN A 81 26.68 12.35 14.28
N THR A 82 26.63 12.06 15.58
CA THR A 82 27.45 12.75 16.59
C THR A 82 28.85 12.13 16.68
N ALA A 83 28.94 10.80 16.81
CA ALA A 83 30.23 10.09 16.83
C ALA A 83 30.08 8.59 16.47
N PRO A 84 31.05 8.00 15.73
CA PRO A 84 31.17 6.56 15.59
C PRO A 84 32.02 5.95 16.72
N PHE A 85 31.56 4.85 17.29
CA PHE A 85 32.25 4.05 18.29
C PHE A 85 32.54 2.66 17.72
N THR A 86 33.82 2.29 17.67
CA THR A 86 34.32 1.06 17.02
C THR A 86 35.20 0.20 17.91
N GLU A 87 35.45 0.64 19.15
CA GLU A 87 36.31 -0.04 20.12
C GLU A 87 35.45 -0.87 21.10
N ALA A 88 35.93 -2.01 21.58
CA ALA A 88 35.23 -2.81 22.58
C ALA A 88 35.90 -2.60 23.92
N THR A 89 35.12 -2.73 24.99
CA THR A 89 35.70 -2.75 26.33
C THR A 89 36.49 -4.05 26.49
N SER A 90 37.80 -3.92 26.67
CA SER A 90 38.76 -5.03 26.79
C SER A 90 38.54 -5.83 28.08
N ASP A 91 37.54 -6.71 28.11
CA ASP A 91 37.40 -7.66 29.21
C ASP A 91 37.13 -9.08 28.69
N ARG A 92 38.21 -9.72 28.21
CA ARG A 92 38.41 -11.17 27.93
C ARG A 92 37.37 -11.91 27.07
N THR A 93 36.29 -11.25 26.70
CA THR A 93 35.18 -11.71 25.87
C THR A 93 35.10 -10.74 24.70
N LEU A 94 34.98 -11.26 23.48
CA LEU A 94 34.81 -10.46 22.27
C LEU A 94 33.37 -9.89 22.23
N SER A 95 33.00 -9.14 23.27
CA SER A 95 31.70 -8.49 23.37
C SER A 95 31.85 -7.00 23.05
N LEU A 96 31.08 -6.51 22.08
CA LEU A 96 31.02 -5.08 21.79
C LEU A 96 30.07 -4.46 22.81
N VAL A 97 30.64 -3.91 23.88
CA VAL A 97 29.91 -3.19 24.93
C VAL A 97 30.07 -1.70 24.67
N TYR A 98 28.98 -1.03 24.32
CA TYR A 98 28.88 0.41 24.28
C TYR A 98 28.08 0.91 25.47
N LYS A 99 28.72 1.80 26.23
CA LYS A 99 28.12 2.52 27.34
C LYS A 99 27.97 3.96 26.85
N PRO A 100 26.74 4.44 26.58
CA PRO A 100 26.54 5.82 26.17
C PRO A 100 27.05 6.75 27.27
N ASP A 101 27.76 7.81 26.89
CA ASP A 101 28.17 8.85 27.83
C ASP A 101 26.89 9.53 28.36
N PRO A 102 26.79 9.87 29.66
CA PRO A 102 25.63 10.56 30.20
C PRO A 102 25.64 12.04 29.78
N HIS A 103 25.63 12.33 28.48
CA HIS A 103 25.52 13.69 27.97
C HIS A 103 24.05 14.10 27.86
N GLY A 104 23.61 14.89 28.84
CA GLY A 104 22.30 15.56 28.87
C GLY A 104 21.19 14.77 29.57
N ASN A 105 20.01 15.42 29.68
CA ASN A 105 18.75 14.87 30.23
C ASN A 105 18.17 13.70 29.39
N ALA A 106 19.02 12.84 28.82
CA ALA A 106 18.62 11.68 28.05
C ALA A 106 18.24 10.55 29.02
N THR A 107 17.00 10.08 28.91
CA THR A 107 16.40 8.91 29.58
C THR A 107 17.08 7.57 29.26
N ASN A 108 18.27 7.58 28.67
CA ASN A 108 18.99 6.41 28.18
C ASN A 108 20.20 6.01 29.05
N GLN A 109 20.33 6.59 30.26
CA GLN A 109 21.47 6.37 31.16
C GLN A 109 21.72 4.90 31.53
N ASP A 110 20.75 4.00 31.36
CA ASP A 110 20.88 2.57 31.67
C ASP A 110 20.85 1.64 30.44
N ARG A 111 20.80 2.18 29.22
CA ARG A 111 20.72 1.35 28.00
C ARG A 111 22.10 1.07 27.43
N ASN A 112 22.80 0.13 28.06
CA ASN A 112 24.03 -0.43 27.50
C ASN A 112 23.69 -1.24 26.24
N PHE A 113 24.31 -0.89 25.11
CA PHE A 113 24.27 -1.76 23.94
C PHE A 113 25.36 -2.81 24.10
N THR A 114 24.96 -4.08 24.19
CA THR A 114 25.91 -5.18 24.31
C THR A 114 25.63 -6.19 23.22
N MET A 115 26.62 -6.43 22.37
CA MET A 115 26.58 -7.55 21.44
C MET A 115 27.37 -8.71 22.03
N SER A 116 26.69 -9.84 22.28
CA SER A 116 27.34 -11.04 22.80
C SER A 116 28.29 -11.63 21.76
N GLN A 117 29.32 -12.34 22.24
CA GLN A 117 30.25 -13.05 21.38
C GLN A 117 29.53 -14.10 20.51
N GLU A 118 28.52 -14.78 21.04
CA GLU A 118 27.74 -15.75 20.26
C GLU A 118 27.02 -15.07 19.07
N SER A 119 26.45 -13.89 19.29
CA SER A 119 25.82 -13.11 18.21
C SER A 119 26.85 -12.67 17.18
N PHE A 120 28.05 -12.31 17.63
CA PHE A 120 29.17 -11.97 16.76
C PHE A 120 29.65 -13.15 15.91
N ASP A 121 29.80 -14.33 16.53
CA ASP A 121 30.20 -15.55 15.84
C ASP A 121 29.14 -15.98 14.82
N ILE A 122 27.86 -15.87 15.15
CA ILE A 122 26.76 -16.14 14.22
C ILE A 122 26.82 -15.20 13.02
N ILE A 123 26.93 -13.88 13.24
CA ILE A 123 26.95 -12.91 12.14
C ILE A 123 28.20 -13.10 11.29
N SER A 124 29.39 -13.18 11.91
CA SER A 124 30.65 -13.37 11.17
C SER A 124 30.67 -14.67 10.36
N SER A 125 30.06 -15.75 10.88
CA SER A 125 29.96 -17.02 10.15
C SER A 125 29.20 -16.90 8.83
N GLN A 126 28.21 -16.01 8.73
CA GLN A 126 27.50 -15.78 7.47
C GLN A 126 28.41 -15.20 6.38
N PHE A 127 29.43 -14.44 6.79
CA PHE A 127 30.40 -13.89 5.85
C PHE A 127 31.45 -14.91 5.44
N THR A 128 31.87 -15.78 6.35
CA THR A 128 33.10 -16.58 6.18
C THR A 128 32.90 -18.07 6.08
N MET A 129 31.74 -18.60 6.47
CA MET A 129 31.42 -20.03 6.38
C MET A 129 30.44 -20.33 5.26
N ASP A 130 29.58 -19.38 4.86
CA ASP A 130 28.70 -19.58 3.70
C ASP A 130 29.49 -19.39 2.39
N PRO A 131 29.69 -20.45 1.60
CA PRO A 131 30.39 -20.36 0.32
C PRO A 131 29.62 -19.52 -0.73
N ASN A 132 28.35 -19.19 -0.48
CA ASN A 132 27.51 -18.46 -1.41
C ASN A 132 27.35 -16.98 -1.08
N PHE A 133 27.76 -16.50 0.10
CA PHE A 133 27.54 -15.10 0.46
C PHE A 133 28.66 -14.19 -0.04
N LEU A 134 29.90 -14.36 0.44
CA LEU A 134 31.06 -13.55 0.03
C LEU A 134 32.29 -14.40 -0.32
N GLN A 135 32.05 -15.61 -0.83
CA GLN A 135 33.08 -16.47 -1.38
C GLN A 135 32.68 -16.96 -2.75
N GLY A 136 33.66 -17.31 -3.57
CA GLY A 136 33.40 -17.99 -4.82
C GLY A 136 34.30 -17.56 -5.96
N ASN A 137 34.14 -18.26 -7.07
CA ASN A 137 34.76 -17.93 -8.33
C ASN A 137 33.69 -17.74 -9.39
N VAL A 138 33.85 -16.71 -10.20
CA VAL A 138 33.09 -16.51 -11.43
C VAL A 138 33.98 -16.90 -12.60
N GLU A 139 33.56 -17.94 -13.31
CA GLU A 139 34.24 -18.53 -14.45
C GLU A 139 33.41 -18.34 -15.72
N VAL A 140 34.08 -18.29 -16.87
CA VAL A 140 33.41 -18.28 -18.17
C VAL A 140 33.35 -19.73 -18.65
N SER A 141 32.14 -20.24 -18.90
CA SER A 141 31.92 -21.57 -19.45
C SER A 141 32.24 -21.61 -20.96
N ASN A 142 32.41 -22.83 -21.49
CA ASN A 142 32.65 -23.04 -22.93
C ASN A 142 31.51 -22.51 -23.82
N SER A 143 30.30 -22.30 -23.27
CA SER A 143 29.15 -21.75 -23.98
C SER A 143 29.00 -20.24 -23.78
N SER A 144 30.07 -19.53 -23.42
CA SER A 144 30.07 -18.08 -23.18
C SER A 144 29.11 -17.61 -22.09
N SER A 145 28.64 -18.52 -21.23
CA SER A 145 27.88 -18.19 -20.03
C SER A 145 28.81 -18.03 -18.85
N LEU A 146 28.56 -17.03 -18.01
CA LEU A 146 29.23 -16.88 -16.73
C LEU A 146 28.61 -17.87 -15.74
N ASN A 147 29.45 -18.60 -15.01
CA ASN A 147 29.04 -19.54 -13.97
C ASN A 147 29.71 -19.20 -12.64
N GLY A 148 29.00 -19.39 -11.54
CA GLY A 148 29.49 -19.13 -10.18
C GLY A 148 28.36 -18.80 -9.21
N PRO A 149 28.66 -18.61 -7.92
CA PRO A 149 27.68 -18.18 -6.92
C PRO A 149 27.04 -16.85 -7.31
N THR A 150 25.73 -16.71 -7.05
CA THR A 150 24.92 -15.54 -7.46
C THR A 150 25.49 -14.21 -6.94
N THR A 151 26.05 -14.19 -5.73
CA THR A 151 26.67 -13.01 -5.11
C THR A 151 27.96 -12.60 -5.83
N ALA A 152 28.88 -13.54 -6.05
CA ALA A 152 30.10 -13.29 -6.80
C ALA A 152 29.79 -12.85 -8.24
N PHE A 153 28.75 -13.44 -8.84
CA PHE A 153 28.27 -13.08 -10.18
C PHE A 153 27.68 -11.66 -10.23
N THR A 154 26.81 -11.30 -9.29
CA THR A 154 26.23 -9.94 -9.21
C THR A 154 27.29 -8.88 -8.91
N LEU A 155 28.25 -9.17 -8.03
CA LEU A 155 29.40 -8.30 -7.76
C LEU A 155 30.32 -8.16 -8.98
N PHE A 156 30.50 -9.23 -9.75
CA PHE A 156 31.27 -9.17 -10.99
C PHE A 156 30.62 -8.24 -12.02
N GLN A 157 29.29 -8.29 -12.14
CA GLN A 157 28.51 -7.41 -13.03
C GLN A 157 28.42 -5.97 -12.54
N ALA A 158 28.60 -5.71 -11.25
CA ALA A 158 28.56 -4.35 -10.72
C ALA A 158 29.63 -3.46 -11.38
N ASP A 159 29.24 -2.25 -11.77
CA ASP A 159 30.16 -1.25 -12.33
C ASP A 159 31.26 -0.87 -11.33
N ASN A 160 30.89 -0.79 -10.04
CA ASN A 160 31.81 -0.49 -8.95
C ASN A 160 31.55 -1.44 -7.77
N VAL A 161 32.46 -2.40 -7.59
CA VAL A 161 32.37 -3.42 -6.54
C VAL A 161 32.42 -2.79 -5.15
N THR A 162 33.26 -1.77 -4.97
CA THR A 162 33.38 -1.06 -3.70
C THR A 162 32.09 -0.35 -3.32
N LYS A 163 31.43 0.33 -4.27
CA LYS A 163 30.12 0.93 -4.03
C LYS A 163 29.06 -0.12 -3.71
N ALA A 164 29.10 -1.28 -4.37
CA ALA A 164 28.21 -2.39 -4.06
C ALA A 164 28.42 -2.91 -2.62
N MET A 165 29.68 -3.02 -2.16
CA MET A 165 30.00 -3.41 -0.78
C MET A 165 29.50 -2.37 0.24
N TYR A 166 29.66 -1.07 -0.04
CA TYR A 166 29.10 0.00 0.81
C TYR A 166 27.57 -0.07 0.89
N ASN A 167 26.91 -0.27 -0.24
CA ASN A 167 25.45 -0.42 -0.29
C ASN A 167 24.99 -1.67 0.47
N LEU A 168 25.76 -2.77 0.41
CA LEU A 168 25.48 -3.97 1.18
C LEU A 168 25.58 -3.70 2.68
N ALA A 169 26.64 -3.01 3.13
CA ALA A 169 26.78 -2.62 4.54
C ALA A 169 25.61 -1.73 5.00
N ASP A 170 25.25 -0.71 4.22
CA ASP A 170 24.11 0.18 4.51
C ASP A 170 22.78 -0.58 4.58
N TYR A 171 22.54 -1.50 3.63
CA TYR A 171 21.34 -2.33 3.65
C TYR A 171 21.29 -3.24 4.88
N MET A 172 22.42 -3.86 5.25
CA MET A 172 22.51 -4.67 6.46
C MET A 172 22.16 -3.84 7.70
N THR A 173 22.75 -2.65 7.84
CA THR A 173 22.41 -1.74 8.94
C THR A 173 20.92 -1.41 8.98
N LYS A 174 20.30 -1.12 7.83
CA LYS A 174 18.86 -0.87 7.74
C LYS A 174 18.02 -2.09 8.11
N SER A 175 18.42 -3.29 7.68
CA SER A 175 17.71 -4.52 8.02
C SER A 175 17.80 -4.85 9.51
N PHE A 176 18.98 -4.63 10.14
CA PHE A 176 19.15 -4.83 11.57
C PHE A 176 18.23 -3.89 12.37
N ARG A 177 18.13 -2.63 11.94
CA ARG A 177 17.23 -1.65 12.57
C ARG A 177 15.76 -1.97 12.38
N ALA A 178 15.36 -2.43 11.19
CA ALA A 178 13.96 -2.73 10.87
C ALA A 178 13.43 -3.97 11.63
N ASN A 179 14.32 -4.85 12.10
CA ASN A 179 13.91 -6.10 12.73
C ASN A 179 13.18 -5.87 14.07
N ASP A 180 13.51 -4.82 14.82
CA ASP A 180 12.85 -4.53 16.12
C ASP A 180 11.33 -4.41 15.98
N SER A 181 10.84 -3.69 14.96
CA SER A 181 9.39 -3.59 14.68
C SER A 181 8.78 -4.94 14.33
N LEU A 182 9.49 -5.77 13.55
CA LEU A 182 8.99 -7.09 13.16
C LEU A 182 8.86 -8.01 14.38
N LEU A 183 9.83 -7.95 15.30
CA LEU A 183 9.81 -8.70 16.55
C LEU A 183 8.64 -8.25 17.45
N LEU A 184 8.38 -6.95 17.57
CA LEU A 184 7.24 -6.44 18.33
C LEU A 184 5.89 -6.85 17.75
N GLN A 185 5.78 -6.86 16.42
CA GLN A 185 4.59 -7.35 15.72
C GLN A 185 4.39 -8.85 15.97
N ALA A 186 5.47 -9.64 15.88
CA ALA A 186 5.44 -11.08 16.16
C ALA A 186 5.08 -11.40 17.63
N GLN A 187 5.40 -10.50 18.57
CA GLN A 187 5.00 -10.61 19.97
C GLN A 187 3.53 -10.27 20.25
N GLY A 188 2.73 -10.00 19.21
CA GLY A 188 1.27 -9.82 19.34
C GLY A 188 0.80 -8.38 19.54
N HIS A 189 1.67 -7.38 19.36
CA HIS A 189 1.31 -5.96 19.44
C HIS A 189 0.56 -5.43 18.19
N GLY A 190 0.20 -6.33 17.26
CA GLY A 190 -0.53 -6.01 16.04
C GLY A 190 0.36 -5.52 14.89
N PRO A 191 -0.13 -5.55 13.63
CA PRO A 191 0.68 -5.28 12.43
C PRO A 191 1.12 -3.82 12.28
N THR A 192 0.59 -2.90 13.08
CA THR A 192 0.92 -1.47 13.07
C THR A 192 1.85 -1.06 14.21
N SER A 193 2.33 -2.02 15.01
CA SER A 193 3.28 -1.73 16.08
C SER A 193 4.65 -1.39 15.49
N ILE A 194 5.22 -0.28 15.94
CA ILE A 194 6.54 0.23 15.56
C ILE A 194 7.37 0.23 16.85
N ALA A 195 8.65 -0.16 16.76
CA ALA A 195 9.52 -0.15 17.92
C ALA A 195 9.76 1.27 18.45
N GLU A 196 9.84 1.42 19.77
CA GLU A 196 10.22 2.70 20.39
C GLU A 196 11.57 3.21 19.83
N SER A 197 12.50 2.30 19.53
CA SER A 197 13.80 2.60 18.89
C SER A 197 13.67 3.20 17.49
N GLN A 198 12.50 3.11 16.86
CA GLN A 198 12.20 3.63 15.53
C GLN A 198 11.19 4.79 15.58
N MET A 199 10.67 5.12 16.76
CA MET A 199 9.75 6.24 16.93
C MET A 199 10.54 7.56 16.99
N MET A 200 10.15 8.50 16.13
CA MET A 200 10.76 9.82 16.05
C MET A 200 9.85 10.86 16.70
N VAL A 201 10.40 11.70 17.56
CA VAL A 201 9.66 12.87 18.06
C VAL A 201 9.72 13.97 17.01
N GLY A 202 8.58 14.27 16.39
CA GLY A 202 8.51 15.29 15.35
C GLY A 202 7.08 15.70 14.99
N LYS A 203 6.95 16.77 14.20
CA LYS A 203 5.67 17.17 13.61
C LYS A 203 5.56 16.56 12.21
N ALA A 204 4.68 15.56 12.06
CA ALA A 204 4.34 15.01 10.76
C ALA A 204 3.13 15.77 10.18
N LEU A 205 3.25 16.24 8.94
CA LEU A 205 2.12 16.79 8.20
C LEU A 205 1.40 15.63 7.52
N SER A 206 0.16 15.36 7.93
CA SER A 206 -0.68 14.34 7.30
C SER A 206 -1.60 15.00 6.27
N PRO A 207 -1.72 14.45 5.04
CA PRO A 207 -2.65 14.98 4.06
C PRO A 207 -4.09 14.81 4.55
N GLN A 208 -4.77 15.92 4.84
CA GLN A 208 -6.18 15.91 5.21
C GLN A 208 -7.04 16.08 3.95
N GLN A 209 -7.95 15.13 3.70
CA GLN A 209 -8.90 15.25 2.61
C GLN A 209 -9.98 16.27 2.97
N VAL A 210 -9.96 17.43 2.31
CA VAL A 210 -10.99 18.46 2.46
C VAL A 210 -12.05 18.26 1.37
N VAL A 211 -13.22 17.74 1.76
CA VAL A 211 -14.37 17.61 0.86
C VAL A 211 -15.15 18.92 0.83
N ARG A 212 -15.12 19.61 -0.32
CA ARG A 212 -15.92 20.83 -0.53
C ARG A 212 -17.28 20.46 -1.11
N VAL A 213 -18.31 20.39 -0.26
CA VAL A 213 -19.68 20.14 -0.70
C VAL A 213 -20.21 21.36 -1.46
N ARG A 214 -20.44 21.21 -2.77
CA ARG A 214 -21.06 22.24 -3.60
C ARG A 214 -22.57 22.11 -3.47
N TRP A 215 -23.27 23.01 -2.78
CA TRP A 215 -24.73 22.93 -2.62
C TRP A 215 -25.54 23.28 -3.87
N ALA A 216 -24.88 23.77 -4.93
CA ALA A 216 -25.54 24.24 -6.15
C ALA A 216 -26.37 23.17 -6.89
N TRP A 217 -26.00 21.89 -6.82
CA TRP A 217 -26.77 20.81 -7.47
C TRP A 217 -28.06 20.45 -6.73
N LEU A 218 -28.22 20.87 -5.46
CA LEU A 218 -29.47 20.72 -4.72
C LEU A 218 -30.51 21.80 -5.07
N ALA A 219 -30.10 22.90 -5.71
CA ALA A 219 -31.05 23.94 -6.11
C ALA A 219 -32.06 23.44 -7.15
N LEU A 220 -31.63 22.65 -8.12
CA LEU A 220 -32.48 22.13 -9.18
C LEU A 220 -33.62 21.23 -8.67
N PRO A 221 -33.37 20.15 -7.88
CA PRO A 221 -34.45 19.31 -7.37
C PRO A 221 -35.38 20.08 -6.43
N VAL A 222 -34.87 21.03 -5.64
CA VAL A 222 -35.70 21.87 -4.76
C VAL A 222 -36.64 22.77 -5.56
N ILE A 223 -36.15 23.41 -6.63
CA ILE A 223 -36.97 24.24 -7.51
C ILE A 223 -38.04 23.38 -8.20
N VAL A 224 -37.67 22.21 -8.72
CA VAL A 224 -38.63 21.31 -9.39
C VAL A 224 -39.73 20.84 -8.43
N LEU A 225 -39.38 20.46 -7.19
CA LEU A 225 -40.36 20.09 -6.17
C LEU A 225 -41.28 21.26 -5.80
N PHE A 226 -40.72 22.47 -5.66
CA PHE A 226 -41.51 23.66 -5.37
C PHE A 226 -42.48 23.98 -6.51
N LEU A 227 -42.01 23.95 -7.76
CA LEU A 227 -42.87 24.17 -8.93
C LEU A 227 -43.98 23.11 -9.02
N ALA A 228 -43.66 21.84 -8.81
CA ALA A 228 -44.64 20.76 -8.80
C ALA A 228 -45.72 20.96 -7.72
N ALA A 229 -45.33 21.38 -6.51
CA ALA A 229 -46.27 21.69 -5.43
C ALA A 229 -47.18 22.88 -5.78
N VAL A 230 -46.64 23.93 -6.39
CA VAL A 230 -47.43 25.08 -6.86
C VAL A 230 -48.41 24.66 -7.95
N PHE A 231 -47.96 23.91 -8.97
CA PHE A 231 -48.83 23.42 -10.03
C PHE A 231 -49.95 22.53 -9.48
N LEU A 232 -49.65 21.63 -8.56
CA LEU A 232 -50.64 20.79 -7.89
C LEU A 232 -51.67 21.64 -7.12
N GLY A 233 -51.20 22.63 -6.36
CA GLY A 233 -52.08 23.56 -5.63
C GLY A 233 -53.00 24.33 -6.58
N VAL A 234 -52.47 24.84 -7.69
CA VAL A 234 -53.27 25.53 -8.72
C VAL A 234 -54.33 24.59 -9.29
N VAL A 235 -53.96 23.37 -9.67
CA VAL A 235 -54.89 22.37 -10.22
C VAL A 235 -55.99 22.01 -9.22
N LEU A 236 -55.66 21.83 -7.94
CA LEU A 236 -56.67 21.55 -6.91
C LEU A 236 -57.65 22.70 -6.75
N LEU A 237 -57.16 23.95 -6.75
CA LEU A 237 -58.02 25.13 -6.61
C LEU A 237 -58.91 25.36 -7.84
N THR A 238 -58.38 25.23 -9.06
CA THR A 238 -59.20 25.34 -10.29
C THR A 238 -60.17 24.19 -10.43
N SER A 239 -59.78 22.97 -10.07
CA SER A 239 -60.67 21.80 -10.06
C SER A 239 -61.79 21.96 -9.04
N ALA A 240 -61.50 22.47 -7.84
CA ALA A 240 -62.51 22.75 -6.82
C ALA A 240 -63.46 23.87 -7.27
N ALA A 241 -62.96 24.91 -7.93
CA ALA A 241 -63.77 26.03 -8.42
C ALA A 241 -64.73 25.62 -9.55
N HIS A 242 -64.34 24.67 -10.40
CA HIS A 242 -65.15 24.22 -11.55
C HIS A 242 -66.01 22.99 -11.25
N ASN A 243 -66.06 22.48 -10.00
CA ASN A 243 -66.86 21.31 -9.61
C ASN A 243 -66.72 20.11 -10.57
N VAL A 244 -65.51 19.91 -11.13
CA VAL A 244 -65.23 18.74 -11.97
C VAL A 244 -65.17 17.53 -11.04
N GLY A 245 -66.25 16.72 -11.05
CA GLY A 245 -66.33 15.50 -10.27
C GLY A 245 -65.17 14.58 -10.58
N ALA A 246 -64.71 13.79 -9.61
CA ALA A 246 -63.56 12.89 -9.73
C ALA A 246 -63.83 11.71 -10.70
N TRP A 247 -63.88 12.03 -11.99
CA TRP A 247 -63.95 11.21 -13.19
C TRP A 247 -62.93 10.06 -13.30
N LYS A 248 -61.83 10.07 -12.54
CA LYS A 248 -60.71 9.14 -12.77
C LYS A 248 -60.96 7.70 -12.28
N ASP A 249 -61.87 7.52 -11.30
CA ASP A 249 -62.11 6.21 -10.66
C ASP A 249 -63.51 5.63 -10.91
N SER A 250 -64.31 6.25 -11.79
CA SER A 250 -65.67 5.76 -12.06
C SER A 250 -65.72 4.91 -13.34
N PRO A 251 -65.90 3.58 -13.28
CA PRO A 251 -66.07 2.75 -14.48
C PRO A 251 -67.34 3.09 -15.29
N LEU A 252 -68.21 3.96 -14.74
CA LEU A 252 -69.44 4.45 -15.35
C LEU A 252 -69.20 5.41 -16.52
N THR A 253 -68.09 6.15 -16.55
CA THR A 253 -67.77 7.06 -17.67
C THR A 253 -67.53 6.29 -18.97
N LEU A 254 -66.88 5.13 -18.89
CA LEU A 254 -66.65 4.24 -20.03
C LEU A 254 -67.98 3.67 -20.58
N PHE A 255 -68.93 3.36 -19.70
CA PHE A 255 -70.25 2.84 -20.08
C PHE A 255 -71.08 3.86 -20.87
N PHE A 256 -71.03 5.13 -20.49
CA PHE A 256 -71.75 6.21 -21.19
C PHE A 256 -71.03 6.74 -22.43
N HIS A 257 -69.71 6.60 -22.55
CA HIS A 257 -68.97 6.95 -23.77
C HIS A 257 -69.06 5.91 -24.90
N VAL A 258 -69.31 4.63 -24.58
CA VAL A 258 -69.36 3.54 -25.56
C VAL A 258 -70.78 3.26 -26.08
N ALA A 259 -71.82 3.88 -25.52
CA ALA A 259 -73.19 3.70 -26.01
C ALA A 259 -73.35 4.37 -27.40
N PRO A 260 -73.60 3.60 -28.48
CA PRO A 260 -73.78 4.16 -29.81
C PRO A 260 -75.09 4.96 -29.91
N GLU A 261 -75.05 5.97 -30.79
CA GLU A 261 -75.96 7.09 -31.09
C GLU A 261 -77.48 6.84 -31.25
N GLU A 262 -78.06 5.75 -30.74
CA GLU A 262 -79.48 5.40 -31.01
C GLU A 262 -80.39 5.42 -29.78
N TYR A 263 -80.11 6.30 -28.81
CA TYR A 263 -81.06 6.60 -27.74
C TYR A 263 -81.24 8.12 -27.59
N ASN A 264 -82.31 8.65 -28.20
CA ASN A 264 -82.79 10.01 -27.98
C ASN A 264 -83.31 10.15 -26.54
N ILE A 265 -82.39 10.36 -25.60
CA ILE A 265 -82.73 10.92 -24.29
C ILE A 265 -83.01 12.40 -24.56
N GLY A 266 -84.28 12.78 -24.51
CA GLY A 266 -84.72 14.15 -24.71
C GLY A 266 -83.97 15.13 -23.80
N ASP A 267 -83.58 16.24 -24.41
CA ASP A 267 -83.25 17.54 -23.82
C ASP A 267 -82.52 17.50 -22.46
N GLY A 268 -81.22 17.21 -22.50
CA GLY A 268 -80.40 17.19 -21.29
C GLY A 268 -78.96 16.74 -21.51
N THR A 269 -78.35 17.02 -22.66
CA THR A 269 -76.95 16.64 -22.93
C THR A 269 -75.93 17.33 -22.01
N SER A 270 -76.32 18.41 -21.31
CA SER A 270 -75.51 19.04 -20.25
C SER A 270 -75.69 18.39 -18.86
N ALA A 271 -76.58 17.43 -18.70
CA ALA A 271 -76.92 16.86 -17.39
C ALA A 271 -76.04 15.68 -16.97
N LEU A 272 -75.09 15.22 -17.78
CA LEU A 272 -74.25 14.05 -17.49
C LEU A 272 -72.82 14.38 -17.07
N ASP A 273 -72.43 15.66 -16.95
CA ASP A 273 -71.04 16.06 -16.62
C ASP A 273 -70.61 15.78 -15.17
N THR A 274 -71.53 15.36 -14.30
CA THR A 274 -71.23 15.04 -12.90
C THR A 274 -71.50 13.57 -12.58
N THR A 275 -70.64 12.98 -11.75
CA THR A 275 -70.72 11.58 -11.34
C THR A 275 -72.05 11.23 -10.67
N ASP A 276 -72.64 12.17 -9.93
CA ASP A 276 -73.94 11.99 -9.28
C ASP A 276 -75.09 11.92 -10.27
N ALA A 277 -75.01 12.71 -11.35
CA ALA A 277 -76.01 12.68 -12.41
C ALA A 277 -75.88 11.42 -13.27
N MET A 278 -74.66 10.97 -13.59
CA MET A 278 -74.43 9.67 -14.23
C MET A 278 -74.93 8.51 -13.37
N ARG A 279 -74.68 8.55 -12.06
CA ARG A 279 -75.15 7.51 -11.12
C ARG A 279 -76.67 7.49 -11.01
N LYS A 280 -77.32 8.66 -10.97
CA LYS A 280 -78.77 8.78 -10.97
C LYS A 280 -79.36 8.24 -12.28
N ALA A 281 -78.79 8.60 -13.43
CA ALA A 281 -79.21 8.07 -14.72
C ALA A 281 -79.07 6.54 -14.80
N ALA A 282 -77.94 5.99 -14.34
CA ALA A 282 -77.70 4.55 -14.29
C ALA A 282 -78.68 3.80 -13.38
N SER A 283 -79.10 4.40 -12.26
CA SER A 283 -80.08 3.77 -11.35
C SER A 283 -81.46 3.55 -11.99
N THR A 284 -81.79 4.34 -13.01
CA THR A 284 -83.02 4.22 -13.80
C THR A 284 -82.88 3.25 -14.99
N MET A 285 -81.66 2.90 -15.39
CA MET A 285 -81.44 1.97 -16.50
C MET A 285 -81.66 0.53 -16.04
N ARG A 286 -82.63 -0.15 -16.67
CA ARG A 286 -82.84 -1.58 -16.48
C ARG A 286 -82.33 -2.33 -17.70
N ALA A 287 -81.22 -3.04 -17.56
CA ALA A 287 -80.74 -3.94 -18.59
C ALA A 287 -81.63 -5.19 -18.61
N ARG A 288 -82.29 -5.45 -19.74
CA ARG A 288 -83.00 -6.71 -19.98
C ARG A 288 -82.05 -7.61 -20.76
N ILE A 289 -81.52 -8.63 -20.10
CA ILE A 289 -80.75 -9.67 -20.78
C ILE A 289 -81.75 -10.64 -21.39
N GLU A 290 -81.82 -10.71 -22.72
CA GLU A 290 -82.57 -11.76 -23.39
C GLU A 290 -81.86 -13.09 -23.15
N GLN A 291 -82.44 -13.93 -22.30
CA GLN A 291 -81.90 -15.24 -21.99
C GLN A 291 -82.18 -16.17 -23.18
N ARG A 292 -81.27 -16.20 -24.15
CA ARG A 292 -81.31 -17.14 -25.26
C ARG A 292 -80.90 -18.53 -24.77
N GLY A 293 -81.87 -19.25 -24.22
CA GLY A 293 -81.92 -20.72 -24.17
C GLY A 293 -80.89 -21.44 -23.29
N ARG A 294 -81.42 -22.02 -22.20
CA ARG A 294 -81.02 -23.33 -21.61
C ARG A 294 -79.75 -23.35 -20.74
N THR A 295 -79.91 -23.11 -19.43
CA THR A 295 -79.88 -24.12 -18.34
C THR A 295 -79.76 -23.42 -16.98
N SER A 296 -80.47 -23.96 -15.99
CA SER A 296 -80.51 -23.58 -14.58
C SER A 296 -79.14 -23.69 -13.89
N ILE A 297 -78.79 -22.70 -13.07
CA ILE A 297 -77.86 -22.89 -11.95
C ILE A 297 -78.41 -22.09 -10.76
N GLU A 298 -78.93 -22.80 -9.77
CA GLU A 298 -79.07 -22.33 -8.38
C GLU A 298 -77.67 -22.23 -7.77
N VAL A 299 -77.38 -21.13 -7.09
CA VAL A 299 -76.34 -21.06 -6.06
C VAL A 299 -76.95 -20.23 -4.93
N ASP A 300 -77.00 -20.84 -3.74
CA ASP A 300 -77.47 -20.25 -2.48
C ASP A 300 -76.86 -18.88 -2.16
#